data_AF-A0A497RRV3-F1
#
_entry.id   AF-A0A497RRV3-F1
#
_cell.length_a   1.000
_cell.length_b   1.000
_cell.length_c   1.000
_cell.angle_alpha   90.00
_cell.angle_beta   90.00
_cell.angle_gamma   90.00
#
_symmetry.space_group_name_H-M   'P 1'
#
loop_
_entity.id
_entity.type
_entity.pdbx_description
1 polymer ?
#
loop_
_entity_poly.entity_id
_entity_poly.type
_entity_poly.pdbx_seq_one_letter_code
_entity_poly.pdbx_strand_id
1 'polypeptide(L)'
;MTEIGVVDLLNAEGSDIPDDPRVSAAAATADDKVRVMYDQAVRATTPGNADDALNPANYLFTTGAGVARVPVSVSLVQGMPTIVEITLDGEMTDSVTYNVAVSNVVSIYNAPLNTQHDDADFTGQGTYPEIDTAIASGSTVVEITFSEEMLNNAALTVPSNYIFAGATTLTPTSVVRLSGTQVRVAVNEMLNSGAYTVRAQNIYDLSQNLITAVAEPFTGVGVGPYIAFAVPTAADAVRVTFSETVDPTDAADPANYQVYRKGAPAIQLPVVSATQHTPQTYNLVLSVDQTSGIEYTLRTDDIRDLVGNIQDPNPDTEDFVGIGVSPPEIIISPDEAAANVSIRRYVRVTCADATAGFTGVNLSSVWIRVDYTDENGVAHSSYAVQGGAVQPAYEGYTRGDAATTAGITFFFRPKGKVWVSQQRYNIIAFAADNEASSNLVTSFFDTAVPDCFEDEASPQSTRLEQLLLSRLGLYNVDRLREALLRECTVSPVRHVQARTLLWLVTLTDLEGTLAGLVDFSIVGEDVKLCDRNRVSNIYAKLVRLMPAAVRAIEEIPNIRPEAKLMLRDRLDNNSMVYVVNAMATIVVSAIVFGEF
;
A
#
# COMPACT_ATOMS: atom_id res chain seq x y z
N MET A 1 123.53 -3.22 64.36
CA MET A 1 122.77 -4.48 64.48
C MET A 1 121.78 -4.32 65.62
N THR A 2 120.59 -3.83 65.28
CA THR A 2 119.38 -4.00 66.10
C THR A 2 118.23 -3.86 65.12
N GLU A 3 117.52 -4.96 64.95
CA GLU A 3 116.58 -5.28 63.91
C GLU A 3 115.25 -4.57 64.20
N ILE A 4 114.81 -3.73 63.25
CA ILE A 4 113.48 -3.11 63.30
C ILE A 4 112.50 -4.21 62.89
N GLY A 5 111.79 -4.73 63.89
CA GLY A 5 110.70 -5.68 63.69
C GLY A 5 109.62 -5.06 62.80
N VAL A 6 109.45 -5.67 61.64
CA VAL A 6 108.27 -5.51 60.78
C VAL A 6 107.08 -5.99 61.60
N VAL A 7 106.24 -5.06 62.03
CA VAL A 7 104.93 -5.38 62.60
C VAL A 7 104.05 -5.86 61.45
N ASP A 8 103.81 -7.16 61.49
CA ASP A 8 102.87 -7.92 60.68
C ASP A 8 101.45 -7.37 60.92
N LEU A 9 100.91 -6.64 59.94
CA LEU A 9 99.54 -6.12 59.90
C LEU A 9 98.70 -6.82 58.81
N LEU A 10 99.07 -8.05 58.42
CA LEU A 10 98.32 -8.86 57.47
C LEU A 10 97.82 -10.14 58.16
N ASN A 11 96.89 -10.01 59.10
CA ASN A 11 96.08 -11.15 59.58
C ASN A 11 94.79 -10.68 60.27
N ALA A 12 93.99 -9.91 59.52
CA ALA A 12 92.56 -9.81 59.74
C ALA A 12 91.82 -10.30 58.47
N GLU A 13 92.29 -11.40 57.87
CA GLU A 13 91.49 -12.17 56.92
C GLU A 13 90.62 -13.15 57.71
N GLY A 14 89.62 -12.59 58.41
CA GLY A 14 88.36 -13.30 58.52
C GLY A 14 87.83 -13.40 57.10
N SER A 15 87.92 -14.61 56.54
CA SER A 15 87.38 -15.02 55.26
C SER A 15 85.85 -14.88 55.24
N ASP A 16 85.35 -13.66 55.34
CA ASP A 16 84.01 -13.31 54.86
C ASP A 16 84.12 -13.29 53.34
N ILE A 17 84.13 -14.49 52.74
CA ILE A 17 83.69 -14.62 51.36
C ILE A 17 82.35 -13.88 51.33
N PRO A 18 82.19 -12.84 50.49
CA PRO A 18 80.91 -12.16 50.39
C PRO A 18 79.86 -13.23 50.14
N ASP A 19 78.86 -13.33 51.03
CA ASP A 19 77.73 -14.25 50.85
C ASP A 19 77.21 -14.09 49.41
N ASP A 20 76.86 -15.20 48.76
CA ASP A 20 76.25 -15.18 47.43
C ASP A 20 75.09 -14.15 47.41
N PRO A 21 75.02 -13.22 46.44
CA PRO A 21 73.96 -12.21 46.40
C PRO A 21 72.59 -12.88 46.36
N ARG A 22 71.61 -12.24 47.00
CA ARG A 22 70.25 -12.74 47.16
C ARG A 22 69.25 -11.71 46.67
N VAL A 23 68.15 -12.17 46.08
CA VAL A 23 66.95 -11.35 45.91
C VAL A 23 66.33 -11.16 47.28
N SER A 24 66.33 -9.92 47.76
CA SER A 24 65.83 -9.54 49.09
C SER A 24 64.36 -9.14 49.07
N ALA A 25 63.88 -8.56 47.96
CA ALA A 25 62.49 -8.17 47.76
C ALA A 25 62.20 -7.84 46.30
N ALA A 26 60.92 -7.84 45.94
CA ALA A 26 60.39 -7.22 44.73
C ALA A 26 59.16 -6.36 45.07
N ALA A 27 58.92 -5.31 44.30
CA ALA A 27 57.72 -4.48 44.46
C ALA A 27 57.33 -3.82 43.13
N ALA A 28 56.05 -3.84 42.78
CA ALA A 28 55.52 -3.01 41.71
C ALA A 28 55.67 -1.52 42.06
N THR A 29 56.12 -0.72 41.10
CA THR A 29 56.31 0.74 41.24
C THR A 29 55.46 1.56 40.29
N ALA A 30 54.95 0.90 39.25
CA ALA A 30 53.91 1.36 38.34
C ALA A 30 53.16 0.10 37.86
N ASP A 31 52.14 0.31 37.02
CA ASP A 31 51.39 -0.76 36.38
C ASP A 31 52.26 -1.68 35.49
N ASP A 32 53.29 -1.15 34.87
CA ASP A 32 54.21 -1.88 33.98
C ASP A 32 55.65 -2.01 34.54
N LYS A 33 55.87 -1.66 35.82
CA LYS A 33 57.23 -1.62 36.40
C LYS A 33 57.35 -2.34 37.72
N VAL A 34 58.46 -3.07 37.85
CA VAL A 34 58.82 -3.80 39.06
C VAL A 34 60.23 -3.47 39.48
N ARG A 35 60.40 -3.14 40.76
CA ARG A 35 61.69 -2.94 41.41
C ARG A 35 62.14 -4.23 42.07
N VAL A 36 63.32 -4.72 41.71
CA VAL A 36 63.96 -5.88 42.33
C VAL A 36 65.13 -5.40 43.18
N MET A 37 65.18 -5.84 44.44
CA MET A 37 66.18 -5.44 45.42
C MET A 37 67.08 -6.62 45.77
N TYR A 38 68.39 -6.42 45.72
CA TYR A 38 69.41 -7.37 46.14
C TYR A 38 70.00 -6.96 47.48
N ASP A 39 70.40 -7.94 48.30
CA ASP A 39 71.08 -7.70 49.58
C ASP A 39 72.53 -7.21 49.42
N GLN A 40 73.10 -7.37 48.22
CA GLN A 40 74.45 -6.95 47.86
C GLN A 40 74.50 -6.38 46.44
N ALA A 41 75.60 -5.68 46.12
CA ALA A 41 75.81 -5.09 44.81
C ALA A 41 75.99 -6.18 43.73
N VAL A 42 75.11 -6.16 42.71
CA VAL A 42 75.18 -7.04 41.54
C VAL A 42 75.86 -6.36 40.35
N ARG A 43 76.37 -7.15 39.41
CA ARG A 43 76.90 -6.60 38.16
C ARG A 43 75.75 -6.00 37.35
N ALA A 44 75.80 -4.69 37.10
CA ALA A 44 74.75 -3.96 36.37
C ALA A 44 75.38 -2.91 35.43
N THR A 45 76.18 -3.36 34.47
CA THR A 45 77.04 -2.48 33.65
C THR A 45 76.81 -2.63 32.15
N THR A 46 76.44 -3.83 31.69
CA THR A 46 76.36 -4.18 30.27
C THR A 46 75.11 -5.04 30.03
N PRO A 47 73.97 -4.45 29.63
CA PRO A 47 72.69 -5.15 29.46
C PRO A 47 72.71 -6.38 28.52
N GLY A 48 73.70 -6.48 27.62
CA GLY A 48 73.84 -7.62 26.70
C GLY A 48 74.61 -8.82 27.27
N ASN A 49 75.23 -8.68 28.44
CA ASN A 49 75.96 -9.79 29.06
C ASN A 49 74.98 -10.76 29.72
N ALA A 50 75.21 -12.07 29.56
CA ALA A 50 74.34 -13.11 30.09
C ALA A 50 74.27 -13.10 31.63
N ASP A 51 75.29 -12.58 32.31
CA ASP A 51 75.39 -12.57 33.77
C ASP A 51 75.18 -11.19 34.41
N ASP A 52 74.69 -10.23 33.63
CA ASP A 52 74.47 -8.85 34.07
C ASP A 52 73.00 -8.64 34.47
N ALA A 53 72.79 -7.97 35.60
CA ALA A 53 71.46 -7.66 36.13
C ALA A 53 70.67 -6.73 35.21
N LEU A 54 71.30 -6.04 34.26
CA LEU A 54 70.57 -5.23 33.27
C LEU A 54 70.04 -6.04 32.08
N ASN A 55 70.32 -7.36 32.03
CA ASN A 55 69.81 -8.23 30.97
C ASN A 55 68.38 -8.70 31.27
N PRO A 56 67.36 -8.32 30.48
CA PRO A 56 65.98 -8.73 30.72
C PRO A 56 65.77 -10.25 30.71
N ALA A 57 66.60 -11.01 29.99
CA ALA A 57 66.51 -12.48 29.91
C ALA A 57 66.83 -13.19 31.24
N ASN A 58 67.40 -12.47 32.21
CA ASN A 58 67.71 -12.99 33.54
C ASN A 58 66.50 -12.98 34.48
N TYR A 59 65.34 -12.48 34.04
CA TYR A 59 64.14 -12.35 34.86
C TYR A 59 62.99 -13.13 34.23
N LEU A 60 62.27 -13.88 35.05
CA LEU A 60 61.06 -14.60 34.66
C LEU A 60 59.93 -14.20 35.61
N PHE A 61 58.85 -13.66 35.07
CA PHE A 61 57.66 -13.31 35.84
C PHE A 61 56.60 -14.39 35.67
N THR A 62 56.07 -14.87 36.79
CA THR A 62 54.98 -15.84 36.82
C THR A 62 53.85 -15.36 37.73
N THR A 63 52.64 -15.85 37.47
CA THR A 63 51.47 -15.59 38.31
C THR A 63 50.51 -16.76 38.22
N GLY A 64 49.76 -17.01 39.29
CA GLY A 64 48.73 -18.06 39.33
C GLY A 64 47.34 -17.59 38.89
N ALA A 65 47.09 -16.28 38.83
CA ALA A 65 45.73 -15.74 38.66
C ALA A 65 45.62 -14.48 37.78
N GLY A 66 46.75 -13.91 37.32
CA GLY A 66 46.78 -12.74 36.46
C GLY A 66 47.34 -13.02 35.06
N VAL A 67 47.60 -11.96 34.32
CA VAL A 67 48.28 -12.04 33.02
C VAL A 67 49.79 -12.14 33.27
N ALA A 68 50.42 -13.20 32.76
CA ALA A 68 51.87 -13.34 32.80
C ALA A 68 52.53 -12.24 31.97
N ARG A 69 53.63 -11.68 32.47
CA ARG A 69 54.34 -10.55 31.86
C ARG A 69 55.76 -10.92 31.47
N VAL A 70 56.28 -10.25 30.46
CA VAL A 70 57.64 -10.47 29.96
C VAL A 70 58.48 -9.21 30.20
N PRO A 71 59.69 -9.33 30.76
CA PRO A 71 60.62 -8.21 30.86
C PRO A 71 61.02 -7.67 29.49
N VAL A 72 60.88 -6.36 29.30
CA VAL A 72 61.29 -5.66 28.07
C VAL A 72 62.64 -4.98 28.26
N SER A 73 62.84 -4.33 29.40
CA SER A 73 64.09 -3.64 29.72
C SER A 73 64.36 -3.61 31.22
N VAL A 74 65.62 -3.46 31.60
CA VAL A 74 66.05 -3.34 33.00
C VAL A 74 66.98 -2.16 33.13
N SER A 75 66.78 -1.35 34.16
CA SER A 75 67.55 -0.12 34.43
C SER A 75 68.02 -0.08 35.87
N LEU A 76 69.10 0.66 36.11
CA LEU A 76 69.70 0.83 37.43
C LEU A 76 69.04 2.00 38.17
N VAL A 77 68.56 1.78 39.40
CA VAL A 77 67.85 2.82 40.18
C VAL A 77 68.79 3.64 41.07
N GLN A 78 69.89 3.06 41.54
CA GLN A 78 70.86 3.72 42.43
C GLN A 78 72.30 3.47 42.02
N GLY A 79 73.22 4.35 42.41
CA GLY A 79 74.66 4.26 42.08
C GLY A 79 75.39 3.06 42.71
N MET A 80 74.77 2.38 43.66
CA MET A 80 75.14 1.04 44.11
C MET A 80 74.12 0.07 43.49
N PRO A 81 74.56 -0.96 42.74
CA PRO A 81 73.67 -1.85 41.99
C PRO A 81 73.02 -2.90 42.88
N THR A 82 72.34 -2.45 43.92
CA THR A 82 71.48 -3.27 44.77
C THR A 82 70.02 -3.18 44.34
N ILE A 83 69.67 -2.27 43.42
CA ILE A 83 68.29 -2.05 43.00
C ILE A 83 68.24 -1.87 41.49
N VAL A 84 67.43 -2.70 40.83
CA VAL A 84 67.08 -2.56 39.42
C VAL A 84 65.58 -2.30 39.27
N GLU A 85 65.20 -1.59 38.22
CA GLU A 85 63.80 -1.37 37.81
C GLU A 85 63.59 -2.01 36.44
N ILE A 86 62.65 -2.94 36.40
CA ILE A 86 62.28 -3.74 35.24
C ILE A 86 61.02 -3.13 34.64
N THR A 87 61.02 -2.88 33.35
CA THR A 87 59.83 -2.54 32.57
C THR A 87 59.30 -3.79 31.88
N LEU A 88 58.00 -4.04 32.02
CA LEU A 88 57.29 -5.20 31.48
C LEU A 88 56.67 -4.89 30.11
N ASP A 89 56.13 -5.91 29.44
CA ASP A 89 55.47 -5.82 28.14
C ASP A 89 54.01 -5.35 28.20
N GLY A 90 53.54 -5.03 29.40
CA GLY A 90 52.22 -4.46 29.65
C GLY A 90 51.92 -4.37 31.15
N GLU A 91 50.74 -3.86 31.46
CA GLU A 91 50.24 -3.64 32.81
C GLU A 91 50.03 -4.94 33.61
N MET A 92 50.34 -4.97 34.89
CA MET A 92 50.04 -6.13 35.74
C MET A 92 48.56 -6.17 36.15
N THR A 93 48.04 -7.37 36.40
CA THR A 93 46.71 -7.50 37.03
C THR A 93 46.78 -6.95 38.47
N ASP A 94 45.94 -5.98 38.78
CA ASP A 94 45.91 -5.32 40.09
C ASP A 94 45.65 -6.32 41.21
N SER A 95 46.36 -6.14 42.33
CA SER A 95 46.19 -6.92 43.56
C SER A 95 46.47 -8.43 43.42
N VAL A 96 46.94 -8.90 42.26
CA VAL A 96 47.37 -10.30 42.03
C VAL A 96 48.81 -10.47 42.51
N THR A 97 49.13 -11.62 43.12
CA THR A 97 50.50 -11.99 43.44
C THR A 97 51.25 -12.45 42.19
N TYR A 98 52.39 -11.82 41.95
CA TYR A 98 53.39 -12.20 40.97
C TYR A 98 54.65 -12.69 41.69
N ASN A 99 55.36 -13.62 41.06
CA ASN A 99 56.70 -14.05 41.45
C ASN A 99 57.68 -13.62 40.34
N VAL A 100 58.80 -13.00 40.74
CA VAL A 100 59.94 -12.76 39.85
C VAL A 100 61.07 -13.69 40.23
N ALA A 101 61.38 -14.63 39.35
CA ALA A 101 62.57 -15.47 39.46
C ALA A 101 63.72 -14.82 38.68
N VAL A 102 64.89 -14.78 39.30
CA VAL A 102 66.12 -14.17 38.78
C VAL A 102 67.15 -15.27 38.54
N SER A 103 67.85 -15.23 37.42
CA SER A 103 68.87 -16.22 37.08
C SER A 103 70.10 -15.57 36.47
N ASN A 104 71.24 -16.28 36.54
CA ASN A 104 72.53 -15.90 35.94
C ASN A 104 73.16 -14.57 36.42
N VAL A 105 72.48 -13.76 37.23
CA VAL A 105 73.03 -12.54 37.81
C VAL A 105 74.20 -12.89 38.76
N VAL A 106 75.29 -12.13 38.66
CA VAL A 106 76.45 -12.27 39.57
C VAL A 106 76.70 -10.99 40.36
N SER A 107 77.37 -11.10 41.50
CA SER A 107 77.83 -9.93 42.26
C SER A 107 78.89 -9.13 41.49
N ILE A 108 79.20 -7.92 41.96
CA ILE A 108 80.35 -7.15 41.46
C ILE A 108 81.71 -7.86 41.67
N TYR A 109 81.74 -8.91 42.50
CA TYR A 109 82.91 -9.77 42.74
C TYR A 109 82.83 -11.13 42.02
N ASN A 110 81.87 -11.30 41.09
CA ASN A 110 81.63 -12.53 40.33
C ASN A 110 81.13 -13.73 41.16
N ALA A 111 80.57 -13.49 42.36
CA ALA A 111 79.88 -14.53 43.10
C ALA A 111 78.51 -14.81 42.43
N PRO A 112 78.11 -16.09 42.24
CA PRO A 112 76.82 -16.43 41.66
C PRO A 112 75.66 -16.06 42.58
N LEU A 113 74.47 -15.80 42.03
CA LEU A 113 73.23 -15.63 42.80
C LEU A 113 72.93 -16.88 43.65
N ASN A 114 72.48 -16.67 44.89
CA ASN A 114 72.04 -17.74 45.77
C ASN A 114 70.72 -18.35 45.27
N THR A 115 70.75 -19.58 44.77
CA THR A 115 69.58 -20.27 44.19
C THR A 115 68.49 -20.67 45.20
N GLN A 116 68.66 -20.38 46.49
CA GLN A 116 67.61 -20.53 47.51
C GLN A 116 66.87 -19.21 47.77
N HIS A 117 67.37 -18.11 47.22
CA HIS A 117 66.87 -16.76 47.37
C HIS A 117 66.98 -16.02 46.02
N ASP A 118 66.66 -16.73 44.94
CA ASP A 118 66.72 -16.23 43.57
C ASP A 118 65.38 -15.71 43.08
N ASP A 119 64.35 -15.67 43.94
CA ASP A 119 63.04 -15.14 43.61
C ASP A 119 62.47 -14.24 44.71
N ALA A 120 61.42 -13.50 44.35
CA ALA A 120 60.59 -12.77 45.29
C ALA A 120 59.16 -12.64 44.79
N ASP A 121 58.21 -12.77 45.72
CA ASP A 121 56.82 -12.46 45.48
C ASP A 121 56.56 -10.96 45.67
N PHE A 122 55.64 -10.43 44.88
CA PHE A 122 55.15 -9.06 45.01
C PHE A 122 53.71 -8.94 44.52
N THR A 123 53.03 -7.87 44.93
CA THR A 123 51.66 -7.57 44.49
C THR A 123 51.70 -6.71 43.23
N GLY A 124 51.01 -7.16 42.18
CA GLY A 124 50.83 -6.42 40.93
C GLY A 124 50.05 -5.13 41.19
N GLN A 125 50.40 -4.10 40.42
CA GLN A 125 49.64 -2.86 40.33
C GLN A 125 49.01 -2.81 38.96
N GLY A 126 47.71 -2.51 38.90
CA GLY A 126 46.99 -2.31 37.66
C GLY A 126 46.03 -1.14 37.78
N THR A 127 45.60 -0.63 36.64
CA THR A 127 44.49 0.29 36.48
C THR A 127 43.21 -0.50 36.24
N TYR A 128 42.14 -0.14 36.93
CA TYR A 128 40.84 -0.74 36.64
C TYR A 128 40.22 -0.03 35.45
N PRO A 129 39.65 -0.76 34.48
CA PRO A 129 38.91 -0.10 33.41
C PRO A 129 37.67 0.56 34.00
N GLU A 130 37.27 1.66 33.40
CA GLU A 130 36.03 2.38 33.72
C GLU A 130 35.29 2.73 32.42
N ILE A 131 34.01 3.11 32.56
CA ILE A 131 33.32 3.78 31.46
C ILE A 131 33.80 5.23 31.46
N ASP A 132 34.48 5.65 30.40
CA ASP A 132 34.95 7.02 30.21
C ASP A 132 33.82 7.91 29.70
N THR A 133 33.02 7.42 28.74
CA THR A 133 31.85 8.15 28.22
C THR A 133 30.71 7.22 27.84
N ALA A 134 29.48 7.73 27.97
CA ALA A 134 28.27 7.13 27.43
C ALA A 134 27.45 8.18 26.66
N ILE A 135 27.01 7.86 25.44
CA ILE A 135 26.30 8.79 24.56
C ILE A 135 25.14 8.06 23.88
N ALA A 136 23.93 8.62 23.96
CA ALA A 136 22.81 8.16 23.14
C ALA A 136 23.02 8.61 21.68
N SER A 137 23.25 7.67 20.76
CA SER A 137 23.45 7.95 19.34
C SER A 137 22.18 7.81 18.49
N GLY A 138 21.08 7.38 19.10
CA GLY A 138 19.73 7.32 18.54
C GLY A 138 18.72 6.97 19.63
N SER A 139 17.42 6.88 19.32
CA SER A 139 16.40 6.69 20.38
C SER A 139 16.45 5.36 21.11
N THR A 140 17.15 4.38 20.53
CA THR A 140 17.27 3.00 21.03
C THR A 140 18.72 2.54 21.12
N VAL A 141 19.69 3.46 21.04
CA VAL A 141 21.11 3.12 20.94
C VAL A 141 21.96 3.99 21.84
N VAL A 142 22.80 3.35 22.65
CA VAL A 142 23.82 3.99 23.49
C VAL A 142 25.20 3.49 23.08
N GLU A 143 26.11 4.39 22.79
CA GLU A 143 27.53 4.10 22.55
C GLU A 143 28.31 4.37 23.83
N ILE A 144 29.16 3.41 24.21
CA ILE A 144 29.93 3.43 25.44
C ILE A 144 31.40 3.32 25.08
N THR A 145 32.22 4.24 25.60
CA THR A 145 33.68 4.20 25.50
C THR A 145 34.26 3.88 26.88
N PHE A 146 35.15 2.90 26.93
CA PHE A 146 35.94 2.56 28.11
C PHE A 146 37.25 3.34 28.16
N SER A 147 37.82 3.50 29.35
CA SER A 147 39.10 4.18 29.59
C SER A 147 40.30 3.51 28.89
N GLU A 148 40.17 2.23 28.51
CA GLU A 148 41.24 1.41 27.96
C GLU A 148 40.71 0.24 27.11
N GLU A 149 41.63 -0.59 26.57
CA GLU A 149 41.25 -1.72 25.72
C GLU A 149 40.64 -2.87 26.52
N MET A 150 39.43 -3.27 26.12
CA MET A 150 38.69 -4.34 26.76
C MET A 150 38.97 -5.70 26.13
N LEU A 151 38.96 -6.75 26.95
CA LEU A 151 39.08 -8.13 26.51
C LEU A 151 37.93 -8.50 25.57
N ASN A 152 38.28 -8.89 24.34
CA ASN A 152 37.31 -9.29 23.32
C ASN A 152 36.77 -10.71 23.58
N ASN A 153 35.83 -10.82 24.51
CA ASN A 153 35.19 -12.09 24.86
C ASN A 153 33.67 -11.95 24.97
N ALA A 154 32.99 -13.05 25.30
CA ALA A 154 31.53 -13.06 25.42
C ALA A 154 31.01 -12.08 26.49
N ALA A 155 31.74 -11.89 27.59
CA ALA A 155 31.29 -11.02 28.69
C ALA A 155 31.14 -9.56 28.23
N LEU A 156 32.04 -9.06 27.36
CA LEU A 156 31.95 -7.71 26.80
C LEU A 156 30.66 -7.49 25.99
N THR A 157 30.11 -8.54 25.38
CA THR A 157 28.93 -8.45 24.50
C THR A 157 27.63 -8.99 25.13
N VAL A 158 27.63 -9.33 26.41
CA VAL A 158 26.42 -9.80 27.13
C VAL A 158 25.57 -8.60 27.55
N PRO A 159 24.30 -8.47 27.11
CA PRO A 159 23.45 -7.33 27.46
C PRO A 159 23.26 -7.12 28.96
N SER A 160 23.12 -8.21 29.74
CA SER A 160 22.92 -8.13 31.20
C SER A 160 24.15 -7.63 31.99
N ASN A 161 25.30 -7.45 31.33
CA ASN A 161 26.47 -6.83 31.93
C ASN A 161 26.40 -5.29 31.89
N TYR A 162 25.41 -4.73 31.22
CA TYR A 162 25.15 -3.29 31.16
C TYR A 162 23.86 -2.99 31.91
N ILE A 163 23.94 -2.15 32.94
CA ILE A 163 22.79 -1.81 33.79
C ILE A 163 22.48 -0.34 33.60
N PHE A 164 21.26 -0.05 33.14
CA PHE A 164 20.78 1.30 32.94
C PHE A 164 19.80 1.70 34.04
N ALA A 165 19.83 2.97 34.43
CA ALA A 165 18.86 3.59 35.33
C ALA A 165 18.60 5.03 34.87
N GLY A 166 17.40 5.58 35.08
CA GLY A 166 17.11 6.94 34.67
C GLY A 166 15.62 7.27 34.58
N ALA A 167 15.30 8.22 33.72
CA ALA A 167 13.95 8.76 33.52
C ALA A 167 12.91 7.68 33.19
N THR A 168 13.28 6.69 32.38
CA THR A 168 12.51 5.48 32.11
C THR A 168 13.39 4.24 32.30
N THR A 169 12.76 3.07 32.42
CA THR A 169 13.51 1.80 32.45
C THR A 169 14.05 1.50 31.05
N LEU A 170 15.38 1.38 30.93
CA LEU A 170 16.03 0.89 29.71
C LEU A 170 16.50 -0.54 29.91
N THR A 171 16.15 -1.40 28.97
CA THR A 171 16.49 -2.81 28.93
C THR A 171 17.44 -3.05 27.76
N PRO A 172 18.70 -3.42 28.00
CA PRO A 172 19.62 -3.74 26.93
C PRO A 172 19.21 -5.04 26.24
N THR A 173 19.17 -5.03 24.90
CA THR A 173 18.73 -6.14 24.07
C THR A 173 19.88 -6.79 23.31
N SER A 174 20.87 -5.99 22.91
CA SER A 174 22.09 -6.48 22.24
C SER A 174 23.27 -5.55 22.52
N VAL A 175 24.48 -6.10 22.43
CA VAL A 175 25.74 -5.34 22.55
C VAL A 175 26.66 -5.75 21.42
N VAL A 176 27.17 -4.78 20.68
CA VAL A 176 28.10 -4.98 19.57
C VAL A 176 29.39 -4.24 19.87
N ARG A 177 30.52 -4.94 19.82
CA ARG A 177 31.84 -4.33 19.92
C ARG A 177 32.16 -3.56 18.65
N LEU A 178 32.56 -2.29 18.80
CA LEU A 178 32.97 -1.43 17.69
C LEU A 178 34.49 -1.38 17.54
N SER A 179 35.22 -1.35 18.67
CA SER A 179 36.68 -1.26 18.71
C SER A 179 37.27 -1.89 19.98
N GLY A 180 38.57 -1.70 20.22
CA GLY A 180 39.26 -2.02 21.48
C GLY A 180 38.54 -1.50 22.72
N THR A 181 38.04 -0.27 22.61
CA THR A 181 37.56 0.54 23.74
C THR A 181 36.08 0.90 23.63
N GLN A 182 35.38 0.48 22.56
CA GLN A 182 33.99 0.92 22.33
C GLN A 182 33.03 -0.23 22.08
N VAL A 183 31.83 -0.07 22.63
CA VAL A 183 30.66 -0.91 22.36
C VAL A 183 29.44 -0.05 22.03
N ARG A 184 28.52 -0.64 21.28
CA ARG A 184 27.18 -0.13 21.03
C ARG A 184 26.18 -1.04 21.71
N VAL A 185 25.33 -0.47 22.56
CA VAL A 185 24.26 -1.16 23.28
C VAL A 185 22.92 -0.74 22.71
N ALA A 186 22.13 -1.70 22.22
CA ALA A 186 20.75 -1.46 21.84
C ALA A 186 19.84 -1.60 23.07
N VAL A 187 18.93 -0.65 23.25
CA VAL A 187 17.96 -0.58 24.36
C VAL A 187 16.54 -0.37 23.81
N ASN A 188 15.51 -0.47 24.65
CA ASN A 188 14.21 0.11 24.30
C ASN A 188 14.29 1.65 24.23
N GLU A 189 13.25 2.25 23.67
CA GLU A 189 13.23 3.70 23.45
C GLU A 189 13.43 4.52 24.72
N MET A 190 14.24 5.57 24.58
CA MET A 190 14.56 6.54 25.61
C MET A 190 13.60 7.73 25.55
N LEU A 191 13.44 8.38 26.70
CA LEU A 191 12.81 9.69 26.81
C LEU A 191 13.77 10.74 26.27
N ASN A 192 13.28 11.61 25.39
CA ASN A 192 14.03 12.72 24.83
C ASN A 192 14.47 13.68 25.92
N SER A 193 15.77 13.99 25.97
CA SER A 193 16.40 14.76 27.04
C SER A 193 16.26 14.14 28.44
N GLY A 194 15.89 12.85 28.55
CA GLY A 194 15.83 12.13 29.81
C GLY A 194 17.24 11.94 30.39
N ALA A 195 17.38 12.05 31.72
CA ALA A 195 18.63 11.78 32.39
C ALA A 195 18.78 10.28 32.67
N TYR A 196 19.89 9.68 32.24
CA TYR A 196 20.20 8.28 32.43
C TYR A 196 21.61 8.08 32.98
N THR A 197 21.87 6.89 33.50
CA THR A 197 23.20 6.40 33.86
C THR A 197 23.36 4.97 33.35
N VAL A 198 24.58 4.59 33.00
CA VAL A 198 24.96 3.21 32.67
C VAL A 198 26.09 2.73 33.57
N ARG A 199 26.02 1.48 34.00
CA ARG A 199 27.10 0.76 34.69
C ARG A 199 27.44 -0.49 33.90
N ALA A 200 28.72 -0.84 33.88
CA ALA A 200 29.19 -2.13 33.38
C ALA A 200 29.61 -3.03 34.55
N GLN A 201 29.50 -4.34 34.38
CA GLN A 201 29.91 -5.35 35.36
C GLN A 201 30.39 -6.62 34.67
N ASN A 202 31.22 -7.41 35.36
CA ASN A 202 31.73 -8.71 34.87
C ASN A 202 32.49 -8.64 33.53
N ILE A 203 33.05 -7.48 33.17
CA ILE A 203 33.85 -7.25 31.96
C ILE A 203 35.27 -6.92 32.40
N TYR A 204 36.26 -7.38 31.65
CA TYR A 204 37.67 -7.25 31.98
C TYR A 204 38.43 -6.54 30.85
N ASP A 205 39.51 -5.85 31.19
CA ASP A 205 40.51 -5.37 30.23
C ASP A 205 41.44 -6.50 29.74
N LEU A 206 42.45 -6.14 28.94
CA LEU A 206 43.48 -7.08 28.47
C LEU A 206 44.41 -7.61 29.58
N SER A 207 44.51 -6.89 30.70
CA SER A 207 45.30 -7.23 31.89
C SER A 207 44.49 -8.05 32.91
N GLN A 208 43.24 -8.40 32.61
CA GLN A 208 42.29 -9.09 33.48
C GLN A 208 41.90 -8.30 34.74
N ASN A 209 41.96 -6.97 34.72
CA ASN A 209 41.32 -6.17 35.76
C ASN A 209 39.82 -6.06 35.47
N LEU A 210 39.01 -6.20 36.53
CA LEU A 210 37.55 -6.12 36.43
C LEU A 210 37.11 -4.66 36.33
N ILE A 211 36.18 -4.34 35.43
CA ILE A 211 35.62 -2.99 35.31
C ILE A 211 35.07 -2.45 36.64
N THR A 212 35.37 -1.19 36.92
CA THR A 212 34.81 -0.50 38.08
C THR A 212 33.33 -0.22 37.82
N ALA A 213 32.46 -0.59 38.76
CA ALA A 213 31.00 -0.46 38.63
C ALA A 213 30.47 0.97 38.85
N VAL A 214 31.22 1.99 38.45
CA VAL A 214 30.81 3.41 38.50
C VAL A 214 29.73 3.65 37.44
N ALA A 215 28.76 4.49 37.79
CA ALA A 215 27.69 4.87 36.87
C ALA A 215 28.12 6.08 36.04
N GLU A 216 28.11 5.95 34.72
CA GLU A 216 28.39 7.05 33.81
C GLU A 216 27.07 7.69 33.35
N PRO A 217 26.86 9.00 33.58
CA PRO A 217 25.66 9.69 33.15
C PRO A 217 25.63 9.93 31.63
N PHE A 218 24.43 9.94 31.06
CA PHE A 218 24.20 10.39 29.70
C PHE A 218 22.80 10.98 29.54
N THR A 219 22.58 11.74 28.46
CA THR A 219 21.27 12.29 28.11
C THR A 219 20.64 11.43 27.03
N GLY A 220 19.40 11.01 27.24
CA GLY A 220 18.63 10.23 26.29
C GLY A 220 18.22 11.06 25.07
N VAL A 221 18.18 10.38 23.93
CA VAL A 221 17.57 10.88 22.70
C VAL A 221 16.27 10.11 22.56
N GLY A 222 15.15 10.77 22.32
CA GLY A 222 13.86 10.13 22.09
C GLY A 222 13.22 10.76 20.86
N VAL A 223 12.33 10.03 20.19
CA VAL A 223 11.55 10.58 19.08
C VAL A 223 10.11 10.68 19.56
N GLY A 224 9.53 11.87 19.43
CA GLY A 224 8.11 12.06 19.72
C GLY A 224 7.25 11.56 18.56
N PRO A 225 5.97 11.22 18.81
CA PRO A 225 5.06 10.88 17.73
C PRO A 225 4.83 12.11 16.83
N TYR A 226 4.52 11.91 15.56
CA TYR A 226 4.07 12.96 14.65
C TYR A 226 2.84 12.51 13.88
N ILE A 227 2.13 13.43 13.24
CA ILE A 227 0.98 13.08 12.39
C ILE A 227 1.51 12.49 11.09
N ALA A 228 1.26 11.20 10.83
CA ALA A 228 1.68 10.54 9.60
C ALA A 228 0.73 10.85 8.44
N PHE A 229 -0.58 10.94 8.70
CA PHE A 229 -1.59 11.42 7.75
C PHE A 229 -2.94 11.69 8.43
N ALA A 230 -3.75 12.54 7.81
CA ALA A 230 -5.14 12.83 8.18
C ALA A 230 -6.06 12.65 6.97
N VAL A 231 -7.18 11.93 7.15
CA VAL A 231 -8.12 11.62 6.06
C VAL A 231 -9.55 11.82 6.53
N PRO A 232 -10.38 12.59 5.82
CA PRO A 232 -11.79 12.72 6.16
C PRO A 232 -12.52 11.39 5.92
N THR A 233 -13.35 10.98 6.87
CA THR A 233 -14.17 9.75 6.78
C THR A 233 -15.66 10.02 6.67
N ALA A 234 -16.09 11.23 7.03
CA ALA A 234 -17.44 11.76 6.85
C ALA A 234 -17.35 13.30 6.75
N ALA A 235 -18.48 13.97 6.47
CA ALA A 235 -18.54 15.43 6.45
C ALA A 235 -18.08 16.04 7.79
N ASP A 236 -18.41 15.41 8.90
CA ASP A 236 -18.10 15.81 10.27
C ASP A 236 -17.01 14.93 10.92
N ALA A 237 -16.27 14.11 10.16
CA ALA A 237 -15.32 13.18 10.74
C ALA A 237 -13.99 13.12 10.00
N VAL A 238 -12.91 13.03 10.78
CA VAL A 238 -11.52 12.91 10.30
C VAL A 238 -10.85 11.77 11.02
N ARG A 239 -10.12 10.93 10.29
CA ARG A 239 -9.23 9.92 10.85
C ARG A 239 -7.80 10.43 10.83
N VAL A 240 -7.17 10.46 11.99
CA VAL A 240 -5.75 10.80 12.16
C VAL A 240 -4.95 9.53 12.44
N THR A 241 -3.79 9.40 11.81
CA THR A 241 -2.82 8.33 12.09
C THR A 241 -1.50 8.95 12.51
N PHE A 242 -0.95 8.50 13.63
CA PHE A 242 0.35 8.90 14.13
C PHE A 242 1.46 7.98 13.58
N SER A 243 2.70 8.46 13.62
CA SER A 243 3.89 7.72 13.23
C SER A 243 4.14 6.46 14.05
N GLU A 244 3.58 6.41 15.26
CA GLU A 244 3.77 5.34 16.23
C GLU A 244 2.59 5.24 17.20
N THR A 245 2.71 4.36 18.19
CA THR A 245 1.69 4.19 19.22
C THR A 245 1.75 5.35 20.21
N VAL A 246 0.61 6.01 20.42
CA VAL A 246 0.50 7.18 21.31
C VAL A 246 -0.16 6.81 22.64
N ASP A 247 0.06 7.62 23.67
CA ASP A 247 -0.66 7.51 24.93
C ASP A 247 -2.17 7.71 24.69
N PRO A 248 -3.02 6.74 25.08
CA PRO A 248 -4.43 6.80 24.77
C PRO A 248 -5.21 7.86 25.56
N THR A 249 -4.67 8.36 26.67
CA THR A 249 -5.24 9.45 27.44
C THR A 249 -5.04 10.77 26.71
N ASP A 250 -3.79 11.05 26.29
CA ASP A 250 -3.46 12.26 25.55
C ASP A 250 -4.18 12.27 24.18
N ALA A 251 -4.19 11.14 23.46
CA ALA A 251 -4.83 11.06 22.14
C ALA A 251 -6.37 10.97 22.18
N ALA A 252 -6.99 10.64 23.30
CA ALA A 252 -8.45 10.67 23.43
C ALA A 252 -8.99 12.04 23.85
N ASP A 253 -8.14 12.98 24.28
CA ASP A 253 -8.56 14.32 24.65
C ASP A 253 -8.82 15.18 23.40
N PRO A 254 -10.08 15.57 23.09
CA PRO A 254 -10.36 16.44 21.95
C PRO A 254 -9.67 17.81 22.03
N ALA A 255 -9.24 18.26 23.22
CA ALA A 255 -8.52 19.52 23.39
C ALA A 255 -7.12 19.52 22.76
N ASN A 256 -6.53 18.34 22.54
CA ASN A 256 -5.23 18.15 21.90
C ASN A 256 -5.30 18.23 20.36
N TYR A 257 -6.47 18.52 19.79
CA TYR A 257 -6.69 18.59 18.34
C TYR A 257 -7.26 19.94 17.93
N GLN A 258 -6.71 20.51 16.87
CA GLN A 258 -7.24 21.70 16.21
C GLN A 258 -7.42 21.42 14.72
N VAL A 259 -8.63 21.58 14.21
CA VAL A 259 -8.91 21.53 12.77
C VAL A 259 -9.32 22.92 12.32
N TYR A 260 -8.69 23.43 11.28
CA TYR A 260 -9.01 24.75 10.72
C TYR A 260 -8.81 24.79 9.22
N ARG A 261 -9.48 25.74 8.56
CA ARG A 261 -9.33 25.93 7.12
C ARG A 261 -7.91 26.39 6.79
N LYS A 262 -7.25 25.72 5.84
CA LYS A 262 -5.89 26.07 5.43
C LYS A 262 -5.83 27.49 4.88
N GLY A 263 -4.84 28.26 5.35
CA GLY A 263 -4.70 29.69 5.05
C GLY A 263 -5.71 30.61 5.77
N ALA A 264 -6.63 30.06 6.59
CA ALA A 264 -7.61 30.83 7.35
C ALA A 264 -7.84 30.21 8.76
N PRO A 265 -6.82 30.20 9.65
CA PRO A 265 -6.87 29.54 10.96
C PRO A 265 -7.93 30.07 11.94
N ALA A 266 -8.50 31.25 11.66
CA ALA A 266 -9.65 31.78 12.40
C ALA A 266 -10.96 31.01 12.13
N ILE A 267 -11.03 30.24 11.03
CA ILE A 267 -12.16 29.37 10.69
C ILE A 267 -11.85 27.97 11.20
N GLN A 268 -12.26 27.68 12.43
CA GLN A 268 -12.03 26.41 13.09
C GLN A 268 -13.22 25.46 12.94
N LEU A 269 -12.94 24.16 12.92
CA LEU A 269 -13.89 23.07 13.04
C LEU A 269 -13.59 22.37 14.38
N PRO A 270 -14.22 22.80 15.50
CA PRO A 270 -13.90 22.26 16.81
C PRO A 270 -14.10 20.74 16.86
N VAL A 271 -13.10 20.03 17.40
CA VAL A 271 -13.18 18.58 17.65
C VAL A 271 -13.99 18.34 18.92
N VAL A 272 -15.03 17.53 18.84
CA VAL A 272 -15.93 17.23 19.97
C VAL A 272 -15.64 15.90 20.63
N SER A 273 -15.04 14.95 19.91
CA SER A 273 -14.54 13.71 20.49
C SER A 273 -13.40 13.13 19.64
N ALA A 274 -12.50 12.42 20.31
CA ALA A 274 -11.47 11.61 19.70
C ALA A 274 -11.61 10.18 20.25
N THR A 275 -11.76 9.20 19.37
CA THR A 275 -11.97 7.80 19.76
C THR A 275 -10.93 6.91 19.12
N GLN A 276 -10.31 6.04 19.92
CA GLN A 276 -9.28 5.14 19.42
C GLN A 276 -9.86 4.16 18.41
N HIS A 277 -9.25 4.11 17.22
CA HIS A 277 -9.53 3.11 16.20
C HIS A 277 -8.50 1.96 16.26
N THR A 278 -7.22 2.32 16.39
CA THR A 278 -6.08 1.42 16.63
C THR A 278 -5.10 2.13 17.60
N PRO A 279 -4.05 1.46 18.11
CA PRO A 279 -3.03 2.11 18.94
C PRO A 279 -2.37 3.35 18.30
N GLN A 280 -2.41 3.49 16.97
CA GLN A 280 -1.80 4.60 16.22
C GLN A 280 -2.85 5.49 15.53
N THR A 281 -4.14 5.13 15.59
CA THR A 281 -5.17 5.76 14.76
C THR A 281 -6.38 6.16 15.59
N TYR A 282 -6.85 7.39 15.42
CA TYR A 282 -8.00 7.94 16.14
C TYR A 282 -9.03 8.50 15.15
N ASN A 283 -10.31 8.29 15.43
CA ASN A 283 -11.41 8.95 14.73
C ASN A 283 -11.82 10.19 15.51
N LEU A 284 -11.71 11.34 14.86
CA LEU A 284 -12.11 12.65 15.34
C LEU A 284 -13.52 12.96 14.82
N VAL A 285 -14.38 13.43 15.70
CA VAL A 285 -15.70 13.99 15.34
C VAL A 285 -15.63 15.50 15.48
N LEU A 286 -16.10 16.23 14.47
CA LEU A 286 -16.14 17.67 14.39
C LEU A 286 -17.53 18.18 14.77
N SER A 287 -17.62 19.39 15.32
CA SER A 287 -18.91 20.05 15.62
C SER A 287 -19.60 20.65 14.41
N VAL A 288 -18.89 20.76 13.28
CA VAL A 288 -19.36 21.38 12.04
C VAL A 288 -18.85 20.57 10.85
N ASP A 289 -19.70 20.42 9.84
CA ASP A 289 -19.32 19.78 8.58
C ASP A 289 -18.18 20.52 7.88
N GLN A 290 -17.29 19.74 7.30
CA GLN A 290 -16.32 20.18 6.31
C GLN A 290 -17.06 20.75 5.09
N THR A 291 -16.41 21.66 4.37
CA THR A 291 -16.87 22.08 3.04
C THR A 291 -16.16 21.27 1.97
N SER A 292 -16.92 20.70 1.03
CA SER A 292 -16.38 19.88 -0.06
C SER A 292 -15.36 20.65 -0.90
N GLY A 293 -14.21 20.03 -1.16
CA GLY A 293 -13.11 20.58 -1.97
C GLY A 293 -12.28 21.66 -1.28
N ILE A 294 -12.54 21.99 -0.02
CA ILE A 294 -11.74 22.96 0.75
C ILE A 294 -10.61 22.23 1.50
N GLU A 295 -9.38 22.77 1.44
CA GLU A 295 -8.26 22.26 2.24
C GLU A 295 -8.37 22.71 3.70
N TYR A 296 -8.15 21.77 4.61
CA TYR A 296 -8.06 21.94 6.05
C TYR A 296 -6.69 21.49 6.54
N THR A 297 -6.28 22.03 7.68
CA THR A 297 -5.09 21.62 8.41
C THR A 297 -5.54 21.05 9.75
N LEU A 298 -5.14 19.81 10.04
CA LEU A 298 -5.19 19.23 11.38
C LEU A 298 -3.88 19.59 12.08
N ARG A 299 -3.96 20.08 13.31
CA ARG A 299 -2.83 20.26 14.21
C ARG A 299 -3.08 19.46 15.49
N THR A 300 -2.04 18.85 16.02
CA THR A 300 -2.07 18.22 17.34
C THR A 300 -1.09 18.90 18.29
N ASP A 301 -1.45 18.97 19.56
CA ASP A 301 -0.63 19.53 20.64
C ASP A 301 -0.58 18.50 21.79
N ASP A 302 0.55 18.44 22.51
CA ASP A 302 0.72 17.63 23.73
C ASP A 302 0.43 16.12 23.62
N ILE A 303 0.49 15.54 22.41
CA ILE A 303 0.41 14.09 22.22
C ILE A 303 1.73 13.43 22.60
N ARG A 304 1.70 12.45 23.51
CA ARG A 304 2.89 11.66 23.89
C ARG A 304 2.88 10.27 23.29
N ASP A 305 4.05 9.68 23.08
CA ASP A 305 4.18 8.23 22.90
C ASP A 305 4.03 7.47 24.24
N LEU A 306 4.22 6.15 24.21
CA LEU A 306 4.17 5.31 25.42
C LEU A 306 5.36 5.47 26.37
N VAL A 307 6.46 6.10 25.93
CA VAL A 307 7.66 6.36 26.75
C VAL A 307 7.58 7.75 27.41
N GLY A 308 6.66 8.59 26.95
CA GLY A 308 6.43 9.96 27.40
C GLY A 308 7.10 11.03 26.52
N ASN A 309 7.64 10.66 25.34
CA ASN A 309 8.13 11.63 24.38
C ASN A 309 6.95 12.46 23.86
N ILE A 310 7.01 13.77 24.07
CA ILE A 310 6.05 14.71 23.51
C ILE A 310 6.29 14.80 22.00
N GLN A 311 5.19 14.89 21.25
CA GLN A 311 5.15 15.07 19.82
C GLN A 311 6.23 16.03 19.31
N ASP A 312 6.89 15.63 18.22
CA ASP A 312 7.82 16.51 17.52
C ASP A 312 7.04 17.72 16.98
N PRO A 313 7.42 18.97 17.31
CA PRO A 313 6.78 20.15 16.75
C PRO A 313 6.91 20.27 15.22
N ASN A 314 7.64 19.38 14.55
CA ASN A 314 7.74 19.36 13.10
C ASN A 314 7.83 17.92 12.53
N PRO A 315 6.74 17.33 11.99
CA PRO A 315 5.43 17.93 11.72
C PRO A 315 4.40 17.74 12.85
N ASP A 316 3.89 18.85 13.40
CA ASP A 316 2.70 18.86 14.28
C ASP A 316 1.38 19.09 13.52
N THR A 317 1.47 19.27 12.21
CA THR A 317 0.33 19.53 11.33
C THR A 317 0.26 18.59 10.14
N GLU A 318 -0.94 18.31 9.66
CA GLU A 318 -1.19 17.58 8.42
C GLU A 318 -2.39 18.17 7.67
N ASP A 319 -2.27 18.31 6.35
CA ASP A 319 -3.33 18.86 5.50
C ASP A 319 -4.23 17.77 4.93
N PHE A 320 -5.52 18.07 4.77
CA PHE A 320 -6.48 17.19 4.10
C PHE A 320 -7.56 18.00 3.34
N VAL A 321 -8.17 17.40 2.31
CA VAL A 321 -9.24 18.04 1.53
C VAL A 321 -10.58 17.59 2.09
N GLY A 322 -11.40 18.52 2.56
CA GLY A 322 -12.72 18.23 3.09
C GLY A 322 -13.65 17.65 2.04
N ILE A 323 -14.45 16.66 2.44
CA ILE A 323 -15.44 16.03 1.56
C ILE A 323 -16.82 16.68 1.65
N GLY A 324 -17.07 17.35 2.78
CA GLY A 324 -18.33 17.99 3.15
C GLY A 324 -19.58 17.15 2.96
N VAL A 325 -20.73 17.80 3.06
CA VAL A 325 -22.00 17.28 2.57
C VAL A 325 -22.12 17.70 1.11
N SER A 326 -21.75 16.83 0.17
CA SER A 326 -22.03 17.07 -1.24
C SER A 326 -23.54 16.87 -1.46
N PRO A 327 -24.33 17.90 -1.81
CA PRO A 327 -25.71 17.65 -2.23
C PRO A 327 -25.68 16.78 -3.50
N PRO A 328 -26.64 15.85 -3.68
CA PRO A 328 -26.66 14.94 -4.83
C PRO A 328 -26.66 15.72 -6.16
N GLU A 329 -25.74 15.39 -7.06
CA GLU A 329 -25.69 15.92 -8.42
C GLU A 329 -26.95 15.48 -9.20
N ILE A 330 -27.66 16.43 -9.79
CA ILE A 330 -28.83 16.18 -10.61
C ILE A 330 -28.49 16.43 -12.08
N ILE A 331 -28.43 15.37 -12.87
CA ILE A 331 -28.22 15.42 -14.31
C ILE A 331 -29.56 15.22 -15.00
N ILE A 332 -30.06 16.26 -15.66
CA ILE A 332 -31.24 16.18 -16.54
C ILE A 332 -30.74 16.03 -17.98
N SER A 333 -31.04 14.91 -18.61
CA SER A 333 -30.71 14.68 -20.03
C SER A 333 -31.96 14.23 -20.79
N PRO A 334 -32.24 14.78 -21.98
CA PRO A 334 -33.10 14.10 -22.94
C PRO A 334 -32.40 12.81 -23.36
N ASP A 335 -33.13 11.70 -23.40
CA ASP A 335 -32.59 10.44 -23.91
C ASP A 335 -32.43 10.55 -25.45
N GLU A 336 -31.27 11.03 -25.91
CA GLU A 336 -30.97 11.26 -27.32
C GLU A 336 -30.55 9.99 -28.10
N ALA A 337 -30.61 8.81 -27.48
CA ALA A 337 -30.03 7.58 -28.03
C ALA A 337 -30.70 7.03 -29.33
N ALA A 338 -31.63 7.73 -29.96
CA ALA A 338 -32.10 7.38 -31.30
C ALA A 338 -32.44 8.62 -32.12
N ALA A 339 -31.45 9.15 -32.85
CA ALA A 339 -31.59 10.33 -33.70
C ALA A 339 -32.68 10.21 -34.79
N ASN A 340 -33.28 9.03 -35.05
CA ASN A 340 -34.23 8.84 -36.16
C ASN A 340 -35.54 8.11 -35.81
N VAL A 341 -35.93 7.96 -34.54
CA VAL A 341 -37.25 7.37 -34.19
C VAL A 341 -37.97 8.26 -33.19
N SER A 342 -38.85 9.12 -33.70
CA SER A 342 -39.59 10.13 -32.93
C SER A 342 -40.88 9.59 -32.30
N ILE A 343 -40.84 8.45 -31.64
CA ILE A 343 -42.03 7.90 -30.99
C ILE A 343 -41.66 7.40 -29.59
N ARG A 344 -41.82 8.30 -28.60
CA ARG A 344 -41.71 8.11 -27.13
C ARG A 344 -40.33 8.43 -26.51
N ARG A 345 -40.01 9.72 -26.37
CA ARG A 345 -38.88 10.17 -25.55
C ARG A 345 -39.27 10.18 -24.06
N TYR A 346 -38.46 9.53 -23.23
CA TYR A 346 -38.50 9.68 -21.78
C TYR A 346 -37.60 10.84 -21.38
N VAL A 347 -37.99 11.55 -20.31
CA VAL A 347 -37.07 12.43 -19.60
C VAL A 347 -36.22 11.57 -18.68
N ARG A 348 -34.90 11.71 -18.76
CA ARG A 348 -33.95 11.05 -17.86
C ARG A 348 -33.45 12.06 -16.84
N VAL A 349 -33.74 11.81 -15.57
CA VAL A 349 -33.17 12.56 -14.44
C VAL A 349 -32.34 11.59 -13.61
N THR A 350 -31.02 11.76 -13.62
CA THR A 350 -30.11 11.00 -12.76
C THR A 350 -29.77 11.85 -11.54
N CYS A 351 -30.11 11.35 -10.35
CA CYS A 351 -29.63 11.88 -9.08
C CYS A 351 -28.49 10.97 -8.63
N ALA A 352 -27.25 11.44 -8.73
CA ALA A 352 -26.07 10.68 -8.36
C ALA A 352 -25.18 11.53 -7.44
N ASP A 353 -24.33 10.89 -6.66
CA ASP A 353 -23.26 11.61 -5.98
C ASP A 353 -22.08 11.75 -6.95
N ALA A 354 -21.64 12.99 -7.19
CA ALA A 354 -20.48 13.26 -8.04
C ALA A 354 -19.18 12.70 -7.42
N THR A 355 -19.17 12.48 -6.11
CA THR A 355 -18.05 11.99 -5.32
C THR A 355 -18.27 10.53 -4.93
N ALA A 356 -17.43 9.64 -5.48
CA ALA A 356 -17.50 8.20 -5.24
C ALA A 356 -17.27 7.88 -3.75
N GLY A 357 -18.34 7.66 -2.98
CA GLY A 357 -18.21 7.24 -1.59
C GLY A 357 -19.47 7.28 -0.73
N PHE A 358 -20.49 8.07 -1.08
CA PHE A 358 -21.69 8.17 -0.24
C PHE A 358 -22.77 7.14 -0.61
N THR A 359 -23.17 6.37 0.39
CA THR A 359 -24.39 5.60 0.40
C THR A 359 -25.52 6.47 0.96
N GLY A 360 -26.56 6.76 0.18
CA GLY A 360 -27.84 7.22 0.75
C GLY A 360 -28.43 8.51 0.20
N VAL A 361 -28.72 8.57 -1.11
CA VAL A 361 -29.77 9.50 -1.55
C VAL A 361 -31.07 9.08 -0.87
N ASN A 362 -31.59 9.89 0.05
CA ASN A 362 -32.86 9.60 0.69
C ASN A 362 -33.97 9.71 -0.35
N LEU A 363 -34.42 8.58 -0.87
CA LEU A 363 -35.46 8.50 -1.90
C LEU A 363 -36.72 9.28 -1.53
N SER A 364 -37.10 9.30 -0.25
CA SER A 364 -38.29 10.03 0.21
C SER A 364 -38.17 11.55 0.06
N SER A 365 -36.96 12.06 -0.17
CA SER A 365 -36.65 13.47 -0.36
C SER A 365 -36.37 13.87 -1.81
N VAL A 366 -36.58 12.96 -2.77
CA VAL A 366 -36.45 13.27 -4.21
C VAL A 366 -37.80 13.69 -4.80
N TRP A 367 -37.83 14.88 -5.39
CA TRP A 367 -39.00 15.50 -6.00
C TRP A 367 -38.63 16.04 -7.38
N ILE A 368 -39.37 15.62 -8.42
CA ILE A 368 -39.19 16.13 -9.77
C ILE A 368 -40.51 16.76 -10.20
N ARG A 369 -40.50 18.09 -10.36
CA ARG A 369 -41.63 18.88 -10.82
C ARG A 369 -41.47 19.20 -12.30
N VAL A 370 -42.54 19.03 -13.05
CA VAL A 370 -42.62 19.41 -14.46
C VAL A 370 -43.60 20.56 -14.56
N ASP A 371 -43.08 21.72 -14.97
CA ASP A 371 -43.84 22.93 -15.25
C ASP A 371 -43.92 23.11 -16.77
N TYR A 372 -45.10 23.35 -17.32
CA TYR A 372 -45.28 23.63 -18.75
C TYR A 372 -46.40 24.63 -18.97
N THR A 373 -46.41 25.30 -20.12
CA THR A 373 -47.50 26.20 -20.50
C THR A 373 -48.18 25.63 -21.72
N ASP A 374 -49.49 25.36 -21.65
CA ASP A 374 -50.23 24.77 -22.76
C ASP A 374 -50.44 25.76 -23.93
N GLU A 375 -51.06 25.28 -25.01
CA GLU A 375 -51.26 26.03 -26.25
C GLU A 375 -52.14 27.28 -26.06
N ASN A 376 -52.91 27.34 -24.96
CA ASN A 376 -53.76 28.46 -24.59
C ASN A 376 -53.05 29.44 -23.65
N GLY A 377 -51.75 29.25 -23.37
CA GLY A 377 -50.99 30.07 -22.45
C GLY A 377 -51.26 29.76 -20.97
N VAL A 378 -51.93 28.65 -20.64
CA VAL A 378 -52.21 28.27 -19.25
C VAL A 378 -51.02 27.51 -18.68
N ALA A 379 -50.48 27.98 -17.56
CA ALA A 379 -49.41 27.29 -16.84
C ALA A 379 -49.95 26.07 -16.09
N HIS A 380 -49.29 24.94 -16.27
CA HIS A 380 -49.54 23.67 -15.60
C HIS A 380 -48.30 23.28 -14.80
N SER A 381 -48.51 22.73 -13.60
CA SER A 381 -47.44 22.22 -12.74
C SER A 381 -47.86 20.88 -12.16
N SER A 382 -46.98 19.88 -12.24
CA SER A 382 -47.23 18.57 -11.64
C SER A 382 -45.94 17.86 -11.26
N TYR A 383 -46.00 16.99 -10.25
CA TYR A 383 -44.86 16.17 -9.86
C TYR A 383 -44.80 14.91 -10.72
N ALA A 384 -43.69 14.73 -11.43
CA ALA A 384 -43.38 13.48 -12.13
C ALA A 384 -42.83 12.43 -11.17
N VAL A 385 -42.07 12.87 -10.16
CA VAL A 385 -41.57 12.04 -9.06
C VAL A 385 -41.81 12.77 -7.75
N GLN A 386 -42.32 12.06 -6.75
CA GLN A 386 -42.54 12.58 -5.40
C GLN A 386 -42.31 11.45 -4.41
N GLY A 387 -41.48 11.70 -3.39
CA GLY A 387 -41.09 10.68 -2.42
C GLY A 387 -40.35 9.50 -3.05
N GLY A 388 -39.61 9.72 -4.14
CA GLY A 388 -38.85 8.68 -4.82
C GLY A 388 -39.67 7.75 -5.71
N ALA A 389 -40.97 8.02 -5.89
CA ALA A 389 -41.85 7.23 -6.77
C ALA A 389 -42.35 8.07 -7.95
N VAL A 390 -42.34 7.46 -9.15
CA VAL A 390 -42.96 8.04 -10.36
C VAL A 390 -44.47 8.12 -10.14
N GLN A 391 -45.05 9.30 -10.33
CA GLN A 391 -46.45 9.54 -10.02
C GLN A 391 -47.41 8.91 -11.04
N PRO A 392 -48.65 8.55 -10.65
CA PRO A 392 -49.59 7.84 -11.54
C PRO A 392 -49.91 8.56 -12.85
N ALA A 393 -49.85 9.89 -12.87
CA ALA A 393 -50.03 10.73 -14.07
C ALA A 393 -48.89 10.57 -15.10
N TYR A 394 -47.83 9.83 -14.76
CA TYR A 394 -46.68 9.58 -15.60
C TYR A 394 -46.48 8.07 -15.82
N GLU A 395 -46.03 7.72 -17.02
CA GLU A 395 -45.46 6.42 -17.38
C GLU A 395 -43.96 6.52 -17.17
N GLY A 396 -43.40 5.61 -16.39
CA GLY A 396 -41.99 5.68 -16.06
C GLY A 396 -41.52 4.52 -15.22
N TYR A 397 -40.21 4.46 -15.03
CA TYR A 397 -39.55 3.49 -14.17
C TYR A 397 -38.27 4.10 -13.59
N THR A 398 -37.79 3.51 -12.50
CA THR A 398 -36.52 3.85 -11.87
C THR A 398 -35.47 2.81 -12.24
N ARG A 399 -34.23 3.23 -12.45
CA ARG A 399 -33.08 2.34 -12.66
C ARG A 399 -31.91 2.80 -11.80
N GLY A 400 -31.17 1.85 -11.24
CA GLY A 400 -30.10 2.12 -10.29
C GLY A 400 -30.52 1.77 -8.87
N ASP A 401 -29.60 1.94 -7.94
CA ASP A 401 -29.80 1.63 -6.52
C ASP A 401 -29.36 2.86 -5.70
N ALA A 402 -30.25 3.37 -4.84
CA ALA A 402 -30.02 4.52 -3.94
C ALA A 402 -28.80 4.30 -3.03
N ALA A 403 -28.49 3.04 -2.74
CA ALA A 403 -27.39 2.65 -1.89
C ALA A 403 -26.07 2.50 -2.66
N THR A 404 -26.05 2.70 -3.99
CA THR A 404 -24.85 2.56 -4.81
C THR A 404 -24.37 3.90 -5.37
N THR A 405 -23.07 4.00 -5.65
CA THR A 405 -22.42 5.18 -6.25
C THR A 405 -22.94 5.53 -7.64
N ALA A 406 -23.67 4.64 -8.32
CA ALA A 406 -24.28 4.92 -9.62
C ALA A 406 -25.50 5.87 -9.55
N GLY A 407 -26.01 6.13 -8.34
CA GLY A 407 -27.20 6.95 -8.12
C GLY A 407 -28.50 6.29 -8.59
N ILE A 408 -29.59 7.06 -8.55
CA ILE A 408 -30.88 6.65 -9.10
C ILE A 408 -31.22 7.49 -10.30
N THR A 409 -31.61 6.80 -11.37
CA THR A 409 -32.10 7.42 -12.58
C THR A 409 -33.60 7.19 -12.71
N PHE A 410 -34.33 8.30 -12.82
CA PHE A 410 -35.77 8.32 -13.10
C PHE A 410 -35.98 8.50 -14.60
N PHE A 411 -36.77 7.60 -15.19
CA PHE A 411 -37.28 7.73 -16.55
C PHE A 411 -38.78 7.97 -16.47
N PHE A 412 -39.29 9.08 -17.00
CA PHE A 412 -40.74 9.35 -16.98
C PHE A 412 -41.23 10.13 -18.20
N ARG A 413 -42.54 10.02 -18.47
CA ARG A 413 -43.31 10.77 -19.48
C ARG A 413 -44.79 10.87 -19.07
N PRO A 414 -45.57 11.86 -19.50
CA PRO A 414 -46.99 11.96 -19.14
C PRO A 414 -47.84 10.79 -19.68
N LYS A 415 -48.79 10.26 -18.90
CA LYS A 415 -49.82 9.31 -19.36
C LYS A 415 -50.96 10.06 -20.04
N GLY A 416 -51.24 9.74 -21.30
CA GLY A 416 -52.47 10.17 -21.97
C GLY A 416 -52.38 11.39 -22.88
N LYS A 417 -51.21 12.02 -23.06
CA LYS A 417 -50.97 13.00 -24.13
C LYS A 417 -49.56 12.86 -24.68
N VAL A 418 -49.42 12.94 -26.02
CA VAL A 418 -48.13 13.22 -26.67
C VAL A 418 -47.68 14.57 -26.16
N TRP A 419 -46.40 14.74 -25.82
CA TRP A 419 -45.82 16.07 -25.57
C TRP A 419 -46.30 17.00 -26.67
N VAL A 420 -47.04 18.04 -26.31
CA VAL A 420 -47.61 18.97 -27.30
C VAL A 420 -46.43 19.58 -28.06
N SER A 421 -46.49 19.58 -29.39
CA SER A 421 -45.45 20.17 -30.24
C SER A 421 -45.35 21.68 -30.00
N GLN A 422 -44.17 22.27 -30.20
CA GLN A 422 -43.90 23.71 -30.03
C GLN A 422 -44.09 24.21 -28.59
N GLN A 423 -43.88 23.34 -27.60
CA GLN A 423 -43.99 23.70 -26.20
C GLN A 423 -42.63 23.63 -25.53
N ARG A 424 -42.38 24.63 -24.68
CA ARG A 424 -41.24 24.66 -23.77
C ARG A 424 -41.67 24.00 -22.47
N TYR A 425 -41.01 22.90 -22.13
CA TYR A 425 -41.18 22.25 -20.84
C TYR A 425 -40.03 22.65 -19.93
N ASN A 426 -40.39 23.05 -18.72
CA ASN A 426 -39.47 23.38 -17.66
C ASN A 426 -39.43 22.25 -16.65
N ILE A 427 -38.35 21.49 -16.60
CA ILE A 427 -38.16 20.43 -15.61
C ILE A 427 -37.37 21.02 -14.46
N ILE A 428 -37.97 20.97 -13.28
CA ILE A 428 -37.34 21.36 -12.04
C ILE A 428 -37.16 20.11 -11.20
N ALA A 429 -35.92 19.67 -11.04
CA ALA A 429 -35.57 18.54 -10.20
C ALA A 429 -34.97 19.04 -8.89
N PHE A 430 -35.44 18.44 -7.80
CA PHE A 430 -35.02 18.70 -6.44
C PHE A 430 -34.62 17.38 -5.79
N ALA A 431 -33.42 17.37 -5.23
CA ALA A 431 -32.95 16.29 -4.38
C ALA A 431 -32.30 16.92 -3.15
N ALA A 432 -32.72 16.45 -1.98
CA ALA A 432 -32.12 16.84 -0.71
C ALA A 432 -31.40 15.65 -0.10
N ASP A 433 -30.38 15.93 0.70
CA ASP A 433 -29.97 15.01 1.75
C ASP A 433 -30.79 15.28 3.02
N ASN A 434 -30.56 14.44 4.01
CA ASN A 434 -31.33 14.30 5.24
C ASN A 434 -31.16 15.43 6.28
N GLU A 435 -31.04 16.71 5.86
CA GLU A 435 -31.72 17.88 6.47
C GLU A 435 -31.16 19.29 6.13
N ALA A 436 -30.13 19.48 5.28
CA ALA A 436 -29.62 20.84 5.02
C ALA A 436 -29.14 21.15 3.60
N SER A 437 -28.82 20.15 2.79
CA SER A 437 -28.26 20.35 1.45
C SER A 437 -29.32 19.99 0.40
N SER A 438 -29.72 20.96 -0.42
CA SER A 438 -30.59 20.69 -1.56
C SER A 438 -29.98 21.20 -2.86
N ASN A 439 -30.01 20.36 -3.88
CA ASN A 439 -29.72 20.77 -5.24
C ASN A 439 -31.03 20.99 -6.00
N LEU A 440 -31.12 22.14 -6.65
CA LEU A 440 -32.21 22.51 -7.56
C LEU A 440 -31.62 22.65 -8.95
N VAL A 441 -31.97 21.75 -9.87
CA VAL A 441 -31.56 21.85 -11.27
C VAL A 441 -32.79 22.10 -12.13
N THR A 442 -32.69 23.15 -12.94
CA THR A 442 -33.74 23.55 -13.89
C THR A 442 -33.22 23.31 -15.30
N SER A 443 -33.97 22.57 -16.11
CA SER A 443 -33.63 22.31 -17.52
C SER A 443 -34.82 22.56 -18.42
N PHE A 444 -34.54 23.07 -19.62
CA PHE A 444 -35.54 23.36 -20.63
C PHE A 444 -35.34 22.44 -21.82
N PHE A 445 -36.44 21.94 -22.37
CA PHE A 445 -36.42 21.32 -23.69
C PHE A 445 -37.60 21.84 -24.51
N ASP A 446 -37.29 22.23 -25.75
CA ASP A 446 -38.27 22.68 -26.72
C ASP A 446 -38.66 21.48 -27.60
N THR A 447 -39.95 21.18 -27.70
CA THR A 447 -40.43 20.19 -28.67
C THR A 447 -40.43 20.83 -30.06
N ALA A 448 -39.50 20.43 -30.93
CA ALA A 448 -39.44 20.92 -32.30
C ALA A 448 -40.74 20.62 -33.10
N VAL A 449 -40.93 21.39 -34.18
CA VAL A 449 -42.06 21.49 -35.12
C VAL A 449 -42.89 20.18 -35.31
N PRO A 450 -44.23 20.26 -35.39
CA PRO A 450 -45.08 19.10 -35.63
C PRO A 450 -44.98 18.63 -37.08
N ASP A 451 -44.09 17.68 -37.36
CA ASP A 451 -44.30 16.80 -38.49
C ASP A 451 -45.24 15.68 -38.03
N CYS A 452 -46.52 15.86 -38.32
CA CYS A 452 -47.49 14.78 -38.29
C CYS A 452 -47.06 13.73 -39.32
N PHE A 453 -46.69 12.55 -38.84
CA PHE A 453 -46.45 11.36 -39.64
C PHE A 453 -47.77 10.83 -40.20
N GLU A 454 -48.22 11.40 -41.32
CA GLU A 454 -49.01 10.68 -42.30
C GLU A 454 -48.24 10.70 -43.62
N ASP A 455 -47.92 9.50 -44.11
CA ASP A 455 -47.82 9.14 -45.52
C ASP A 455 -47.19 10.17 -46.48
N GLU A 456 -45.85 10.20 -46.55
CA GLU A 456 -45.19 10.39 -47.84
C GLU A 456 -44.09 9.34 -48.02
N ALA A 457 -44.36 8.42 -48.94
CA ALA A 457 -43.34 7.59 -49.56
C ALA A 457 -42.13 8.47 -49.92
N SER A 458 -40.96 8.15 -49.36
CA SER A 458 -39.74 8.84 -49.78
C SER A 458 -39.59 8.73 -51.31
N PRO A 459 -39.04 9.72 -52.02
CA PRO A 459 -38.82 9.65 -53.46
C PRO A 459 -37.99 8.43 -53.91
N GLN A 460 -37.35 7.71 -52.99
CA GLN A 460 -36.62 6.47 -53.28
C GLN A 460 -37.52 5.23 -53.35
N SER A 461 -38.63 5.15 -52.60
CA SER A 461 -39.52 3.97 -52.64
C SER A 461 -40.39 3.97 -53.90
N THR A 462 -40.92 5.13 -54.31
CA THR A 462 -41.67 5.28 -55.57
C THR A 462 -40.80 4.98 -56.79
N ARG A 463 -39.50 5.28 -56.73
CA ARG A 463 -38.55 5.02 -57.83
C ARG A 463 -38.20 3.55 -57.95
N LEU A 464 -38.14 2.80 -56.85
CA LEU A 464 -37.90 1.35 -56.85
C LEU A 464 -39.15 0.59 -57.32
N GLU A 465 -40.34 1.00 -56.87
CA GLU A 465 -41.62 0.43 -57.27
C GLU A 465 -41.92 0.68 -58.76
N GLN A 466 -41.64 1.88 -59.28
CA GLN A 466 -41.72 2.16 -60.71
C GLN A 466 -40.64 1.45 -61.54
N LEU A 467 -39.44 1.21 -61.01
CA LEU A 467 -38.41 0.40 -61.68
C LEU A 467 -38.76 -1.09 -61.73
N LEU A 468 -39.43 -1.61 -60.70
CA LEU A 468 -39.89 -3.00 -60.64
C LEU A 468 -41.12 -3.22 -61.54
N LEU A 469 -42.11 -2.32 -61.49
CA LEU A 469 -43.30 -2.38 -62.34
C LEU A 469 -43.02 -2.12 -63.82
N SER A 470 -42.00 -1.32 -64.15
CA SER A 470 -41.59 -1.09 -65.55
C SER A 470 -40.78 -2.24 -66.16
N ARG A 471 -40.20 -3.13 -65.36
CA ARG A 471 -39.45 -4.30 -65.85
C ARG A 471 -40.29 -5.58 -65.97
N LEU A 472 -41.46 -5.66 -65.34
CA LEU A 472 -42.34 -6.83 -65.36
C LEU A 472 -43.63 -6.60 -66.19
N GLY A 473 -43.48 -5.99 -67.37
CA GLY A 473 -44.59 -5.54 -68.23
C GLY A 473 -45.80 -6.48 -68.32
N LEU A 474 -46.99 -5.87 -68.36
CA LEU A 474 -48.35 -6.43 -68.45
C LEU A 474 -48.45 -7.85 -69.05
N TYR A 475 -48.17 -8.88 -68.25
CA TYR A 475 -48.61 -10.25 -68.52
C TYR A 475 -49.49 -10.71 -67.37
N ASN A 476 -50.80 -10.79 -67.65
CA ASN A 476 -51.75 -11.45 -66.77
C ASN A 476 -51.33 -12.93 -66.63
N VAL A 477 -51.09 -13.34 -65.38
CA VAL A 477 -50.63 -14.66 -64.94
C VAL A 477 -51.41 -15.81 -65.59
N ASP A 478 -52.71 -15.63 -65.87
CA ASP A 478 -53.55 -16.65 -66.48
C ASP A 478 -53.19 -16.95 -67.94
N ARG A 479 -52.72 -15.95 -68.71
CA ARG A 479 -52.30 -16.15 -70.11
C ARG A 479 -50.91 -16.75 -70.24
N LEU A 480 -50.02 -16.49 -69.28
CA LEU A 480 -48.69 -17.09 -69.23
C LEU A 480 -48.81 -18.60 -68.92
N ARG A 481 -49.73 -18.96 -68.02
CA ARG A 481 -50.03 -20.35 -67.65
C ARG A 481 -50.58 -21.18 -68.80
N GLU A 482 -51.45 -20.60 -69.63
CA GLU A 482 -52.04 -21.27 -70.79
C GLU A 482 -51.03 -21.46 -71.94
N ALA A 483 -50.10 -20.51 -72.10
CA ALA A 483 -49.01 -20.61 -73.07
C ALA A 483 -47.96 -21.68 -72.69
N LEU A 484 -47.65 -21.79 -71.39
CA LEU A 484 -46.68 -22.77 -70.88
C LEU A 484 -47.22 -24.21 -70.92
N LEU A 485 -48.51 -24.43 -70.70
CA LEU A 485 -49.12 -25.77 -70.79
C LEU A 485 -49.14 -26.33 -72.23
N ARG A 486 -49.09 -25.48 -73.26
CA ARG A 486 -49.02 -25.91 -74.67
C ARG A 486 -47.62 -26.31 -75.14
N GLU A 487 -46.55 -25.78 -74.54
CA GLU A 487 -45.16 -26.08 -74.92
C GLU A 487 -44.59 -27.36 -74.26
N CYS A 488 -45.27 -27.91 -73.24
CA CYS A 488 -44.77 -29.05 -72.46
C CYS A 488 -44.81 -30.42 -73.15
N THR A 489 -45.35 -30.55 -74.37
CA THR A 489 -45.48 -31.86 -75.06
C THR A 489 -44.37 -32.19 -76.05
N VAL A 490 -43.39 -31.30 -76.30
CA VAL A 490 -42.52 -31.46 -77.50
C VAL A 490 -41.00 -31.54 -77.22
N SER A 491 -40.49 -31.37 -76.00
CA SER A 491 -39.05 -31.63 -75.75
C SER A 491 -38.67 -31.79 -74.26
N PRO A 492 -37.80 -32.75 -73.89
CA PRO A 492 -37.33 -32.92 -72.51
C PRO A 492 -36.52 -31.73 -71.96
N VAL A 493 -35.82 -30.97 -72.81
CA VAL A 493 -34.97 -29.85 -72.37
C VAL A 493 -35.80 -28.61 -72.03
N ARG A 494 -36.94 -28.39 -72.71
CA ARG A 494 -37.87 -27.29 -72.39
C ARG A 494 -38.76 -27.58 -71.19
N HIS A 495 -38.86 -28.84 -70.75
CA HIS A 495 -39.63 -29.23 -69.57
C HIS A 495 -39.03 -28.66 -68.27
N VAL A 496 -37.71 -28.50 -68.22
CA VAL A 496 -37.01 -27.89 -67.08
C VAL A 496 -37.23 -26.37 -67.05
N GLN A 497 -37.16 -25.70 -68.20
CA GLN A 497 -37.44 -24.26 -68.30
C GLN A 497 -38.91 -23.92 -68.03
N ALA A 498 -39.85 -24.75 -68.49
CA ALA A 498 -41.28 -24.58 -68.20
C ALA A 498 -41.60 -24.83 -66.71
N ARG A 499 -40.96 -25.81 -66.05
CA ARG A 499 -41.08 -25.98 -64.58
C ARG A 499 -40.50 -24.80 -63.82
N THR A 500 -39.35 -24.26 -64.26
CA THR A 500 -38.70 -23.09 -63.63
C THR A 500 -39.56 -21.82 -63.76
N LEU A 501 -40.23 -21.62 -64.90
CA LEU A 501 -41.16 -20.50 -65.10
C LEU A 501 -42.49 -20.67 -64.36
N LEU A 502 -43.03 -21.89 -64.26
CA LEU A 502 -44.20 -22.16 -63.40
C LEU A 502 -43.89 -21.92 -61.92
N TRP A 503 -42.64 -22.18 -61.52
CA TRP A 503 -42.13 -22.00 -60.16
C TRP A 503 -41.97 -20.51 -59.81
N LEU A 504 -41.52 -19.67 -60.75
CA LEU A 504 -41.46 -18.21 -60.63
C LEU A 504 -42.86 -17.57 -60.47
N VAL A 505 -43.88 -18.11 -61.16
CA VAL A 505 -45.27 -17.64 -60.99
C VAL A 505 -45.80 -17.91 -59.59
N THR A 506 -45.55 -19.10 -59.02
CA THR A 506 -45.93 -19.39 -57.62
C THR A 506 -45.16 -18.59 -56.58
N LEU A 507 -43.91 -18.17 -56.87
CA LEU A 507 -43.14 -17.28 -56.00
C LEU A 507 -43.65 -15.85 -56.04
N THR A 508 -44.08 -15.36 -57.21
CA THR A 508 -44.65 -14.01 -57.37
C THR A 508 -46.01 -13.90 -56.65
N ASP A 509 -46.83 -14.95 -56.68
CA ASP A 509 -48.07 -15.05 -55.88
C ASP A 509 -47.77 -15.12 -54.36
N LEU A 510 -46.68 -15.80 -53.96
CA LEU A 510 -46.24 -15.88 -52.57
C LEU A 510 -45.75 -14.51 -52.06
N GLU A 511 -44.99 -13.79 -52.88
CA GLU A 511 -44.42 -12.48 -52.58
C GLU A 511 -45.50 -11.39 -52.52
N GLY A 512 -46.43 -11.37 -53.48
CA GLY A 512 -47.59 -10.47 -53.46
C GLY A 512 -48.53 -10.72 -52.27
N THR A 513 -48.61 -11.96 -51.79
CA THR A 513 -49.40 -12.30 -50.59
C THR A 513 -48.66 -11.93 -49.30
N LEU A 514 -47.33 -12.06 -49.25
CA LEU A 514 -46.49 -11.70 -48.09
C LEU A 514 -46.32 -10.18 -47.92
N ALA A 515 -46.20 -9.43 -49.02
CA ALA A 515 -46.13 -7.96 -49.01
C ALA A 515 -47.42 -7.30 -48.47
N GLY A 516 -48.56 -7.99 -48.57
CA GLY A 516 -49.82 -7.56 -47.93
C GLY A 516 -50.00 -7.98 -46.47
N LEU A 517 -49.05 -8.73 -45.89
CA LEU A 517 -49.17 -9.35 -44.57
C LEU A 517 -48.15 -8.87 -43.54
N VAL A 518 -46.92 -8.54 -43.93
CA VAL A 518 -45.86 -8.09 -43.01
C VAL A 518 -44.96 -7.06 -43.70
N ASP A 519 -44.68 -5.94 -43.05
CA ASP A 519 -43.59 -5.05 -43.48
C ASP A 519 -42.29 -5.56 -42.88
N PHE A 520 -41.27 -5.74 -43.71
CA PHE A 520 -39.92 -6.05 -43.24
C PHE A 520 -38.98 -4.90 -43.58
N SER A 521 -38.11 -4.59 -42.63
CA SER A 521 -37.02 -3.65 -42.81
C SER A 521 -35.73 -4.37 -42.52
N ILE A 522 -34.76 -4.20 -43.41
CA ILE A 522 -33.39 -4.68 -43.23
C ILE A 522 -32.58 -3.50 -42.71
N VAL A 523 -32.02 -3.63 -41.51
CA VAL A 523 -31.16 -2.61 -40.90
C VAL A 523 -29.86 -3.28 -40.49
N GLY A 524 -28.82 -3.11 -41.30
CA GLY A 524 -27.57 -3.87 -41.17
C GLY A 524 -27.72 -5.31 -41.65
N GLU A 525 -27.18 -6.28 -40.90
CA GLU A 525 -27.27 -7.72 -41.22
C GLU A 525 -28.53 -8.40 -40.67
N ASP A 526 -29.35 -7.69 -39.88
CA ASP A 526 -30.56 -8.25 -39.25
C ASP A 526 -31.86 -7.83 -39.96
N VAL A 527 -32.80 -8.77 -40.05
CA VAL A 527 -34.16 -8.54 -40.56
C VAL A 527 -35.13 -8.39 -39.39
N LYS A 528 -35.87 -7.28 -39.33
CA LYS A 528 -36.95 -7.07 -38.35
C LYS A 528 -38.31 -6.98 -39.02
N LEU A 529 -39.29 -7.68 -38.43
CA LEU A 529 -40.67 -7.73 -38.89
C LEU A 529 -41.55 -6.79 -38.07
N CYS A 530 -42.33 -5.94 -38.73
CA CYS A 530 -43.37 -5.12 -38.10
C CYS A 530 -44.75 -5.60 -38.55
N ASP A 531 -45.61 -5.89 -37.58
CA ASP A 531 -46.91 -6.54 -37.81
C ASP A 531 -47.98 -5.51 -38.19
N ARG A 532 -48.63 -5.68 -39.36
CA ARG A 532 -49.73 -4.81 -39.82
C ARG A 532 -51.12 -5.42 -39.63
N ASN A 533 -51.26 -6.69 -39.23
CA ASN A 533 -52.56 -7.35 -39.07
C ASN A 533 -52.59 -8.36 -37.91
N ARG A 534 -53.79 -8.66 -37.37
CA ARG A 534 -53.92 -9.67 -36.30
C ARG A 534 -53.38 -11.03 -36.75
N VAL A 535 -52.39 -11.53 -36.01
CA VAL A 535 -51.67 -12.81 -36.13
C VAL A 535 -52.53 -14.00 -36.61
N SER A 536 -53.80 -14.11 -36.18
CA SER A 536 -54.71 -15.19 -36.59
C SER A 536 -55.06 -15.21 -38.09
N ASN A 537 -55.14 -14.04 -38.74
CA ASN A 537 -55.43 -13.94 -40.17
C ASN A 537 -54.19 -14.26 -41.03
N ILE A 538 -53.01 -13.99 -40.48
CA ILE A 538 -51.72 -14.34 -41.08
C ILE A 538 -51.57 -15.87 -41.08
N TYR A 539 -51.85 -16.50 -39.94
CA TYR A 539 -51.78 -17.95 -39.79
C TYR A 539 -52.74 -18.68 -40.75
N ALA A 540 -53.99 -18.25 -40.86
CA ALA A 540 -54.98 -18.88 -41.73
C ALA A 540 -54.60 -18.80 -43.23
N LYS A 541 -53.90 -17.74 -43.65
CA LYS A 541 -53.40 -17.58 -45.02
C LYS A 541 -52.12 -18.41 -45.25
N LEU A 542 -51.19 -18.43 -44.30
CA LEU A 542 -49.96 -19.24 -44.36
C LEU A 542 -50.27 -20.74 -44.43
N VAL A 543 -51.23 -21.23 -43.65
CA VAL A 543 -51.65 -22.64 -43.68
C VAL A 543 -52.17 -23.06 -45.06
N ARG A 544 -52.84 -22.17 -45.79
CA ARG A 544 -53.31 -22.46 -47.16
C ARG A 544 -52.17 -22.57 -48.18
N LEU A 545 -51.02 -21.97 -47.88
CA LEU A 545 -49.83 -21.97 -48.75
C LEU A 545 -48.85 -23.11 -48.43
N MET A 546 -48.98 -23.77 -47.27
CA MET A 546 -48.13 -24.90 -46.87
C MET A 546 -48.04 -26.01 -47.92
N PRO A 547 -49.12 -26.49 -48.57
CA PRO A 547 -49.02 -27.55 -49.58
C PRO A 547 -48.23 -27.14 -50.83
N ALA A 548 -48.19 -25.83 -51.14
CA ALA A 548 -47.38 -25.30 -52.23
C ALA A 548 -45.91 -25.20 -51.82
N ALA A 549 -45.62 -24.72 -50.60
CA ALA A 549 -44.27 -24.63 -50.05
C ALA A 549 -43.60 -26.01 -49.91
N VAL A 550 -44.33 -27.04 -49.44
CA VAL A 550 -43.82 -28.42 -49.36
C VAL A 550 -43.50 -28.98 -50.74
N ARG A 551 -44.32 -28.67 -51.75
CA ARG A 551 -44.05 -29.08 -53.14
C ARG A 551 -42.80 -28.39 -53.69
N ALA A 552 -42.63 -27.10 -53.40
CA ALA A 552 -41.46 -26.33 -53.82
C ALA A 552 -40.17 -26.90 -53.22
N ILE A 553 -40.14 -27.29 -51.94
CA ILE A 553 -38.96 -27.91 -51.31
C ILE A 553 -38.50 -29.17 -52.06
N GLU A 554 -39.43 -30.02 -52.46
CA GLU A 554 -39.09 -31.28 -53.14
C GLU A 554 -38.50 -31.06 -54.52
N GLU A 555 -39.04 -30.07 -55.24
CA GLU A 555 -38.69 -29.82 -56.63
C GLU A 555 -37.37 -29.06 -56.80
N ILE A 556 -36.79 -28.48 -55.72
CA ILE A 556 -35.49 -27.80 -55.80
C ILE A 556 -34.36 -28.84 -55.94
N PRO A 557 -33.64 -28.89 -57.07
CA PRO A 557 -32.70 -29.99 -57.35
C PRO A 557 -31.42 -29.95 -56.52
N ASN A 558 -31.02 -28.78 -56.02
CA ASN A 558 -29.70 -28.57 -55.40
C ASN A 558 -29.71 -28.46 -53.86
N ILE A 559 -30.85 -28.71 -53.21
CA ILE A 559 -30.91 -28.79 -51.75
C ILE A 559 -30.65 -30.24 -51.33
N ARG A 560 -29.68 -30.45 -50.44
CA ARG A 560 -29.35 -31.79 -49.90
C ARG A 560 -30.60 -32.43 -49.25
N PRO A 561 -30.79 -33.75 -49.37
CA PRO A 561 -31.99 -34.43 -48.84
C PRO A 561 -32.28 -34.12 -47.37
N GLU A 562 -31.26 -33.98 -46.54
CA GLU A 562 -31.37 -33.69 -45.11
C GLU A 562 -31.93 -32.29 -44.85
N ALA A 563 -31.56 -31.30 -45.67
CA ALA A 563 -32.08 -29.94 -45.58
C ALA A 563 -33.53 -29.86 -46.05
N LYS A 564 -33.93 -30.66 -47.07
CA LYS A 564 -35.34 -30.79 -47.47
C LYS A 564 -36.19 -31.36 -46.35
N LEU A 565 -35.71 -32.41 -45.69
CA LEU A 565 -36.35 -33.01 -44.52
C LEU A 565 -36.50 -32.01 -43.37
N MET A 566 -35.44 -31.26 -43.04
CA MET A 566 -35.50 -30.24 -41.99
C MET A 566 -36.51 -29.12 -42.31
N LEU A 567 -36.58 -28.67 -43.56
CA LEU A 567 -37.53 -27.63 -43.96
C LEU A 567 -38.98 -28.14 -43.94
N ARG A 568 -39.21 -29.42 -44.29
CA ARG A 568 -40.53 -30.07 -44.14
C ARG A 568 -40.94 -30.18 -42.68
N ASP A 569 -40.08 -30.70 -41.81
CA ASP A 569 -40.36 -30.80 -40.38
C ASP A 569 -40.69 -29.44 -39.77
N ARG A 570 -40.05 -28.36 -40.24
CA ARG A 570 -40.36 -26.99 -39.79
C ARG A 570 -41.68 -26.45 -40.31
N LEU A 571 -42.12 -26.84 -41.51
CA LEU A 571 -43.43 -26.48 -42.05
C LEU A 571 -44.57 -27.29 -41.41
N ASP A 572 -44.31 -28.56 -41.06
CA ASP A 572 -45.28 -29.43 -40.38
C ASP A 572 -45.39 -29.12 -38.88
N ASN A 573 -44.38 -28.48 -38.30
CA ASN A 573 -44.47 -27.92 -36.96
C ASN A 573 -45.42 -26.70 -36.96
N ASN A 574 -46.55 -26.83 -36.26
CA ASN A 574 -47.63 -25.82 -36.08
C ASN A 574 -47.20 -24.50 -35.40
N SER A 575 -45.90 -24.22 -35.29
CA SER A 575 -45.38 -22.97 -34.76
C SER A 575 -45.14 -21.98 -35.90
N MET A 576 -45.89 -20.89 -35.85
CA MET A 576 -45.95 -19.84 -36.86
C MET A 576 -44.60 -19.18 -37.15
N VAL A 577 -43.72 -19.06 -36.15
CA VAL A 577 -42.36 -18.53 -36.33
C VAL A 577 -41.52 -19.47 -37.20
N TYR A 578 -41.65 -20.78 -37.03
CA TYR A 578 -40.92 -21.76 -37.83
C TYR A 578 -41.47 -21.86 -39.26
N VAL A 579 -42.79 -21.73 -39.43
CA VAL A 579 -43.41 -21.70 -40.76
C VAL A 579 -42.98 -20.46 -41.54
N VAL A 580 -42.99 -19.28 -40.92
CA VAL A 580 -42.55 -18.02 -41.56
C VAL A 580 -41.07 -18.07 -41.89
N ASN A 581 -40.22 -18.50 -40.95
CA ASN A 581 -38.79 -18.61 -41.20
C ASN A 581 -38.46 -19.67 -42.26
N ALA A 582 -39.18 -20.80 -42.30
CA ALA A 582 -39.00 -21.80 -43.34
C ALA A 582 -39.41 -21.25 -44.71
N MET A 583 -40.56 -20.58 -44.82
CA MET A 583 -41.00 -19.96 -46.07
C MET A 583 -40.04 -18.86 -46.54
N ALA A 584 -39.58 -17.99 -45.64
CA ALA A 584 -38.57 -16.97 -45.97
C ALA A 584 -37.24 -17.61 -46.41
N THR A 585 -36.79 -18.67 -45.74
CA THR A 585 -35.56 -19.39 -46.11
C THR A 585 -35.69 -20.08 -47.47
N ILE A 586 -36.87 -20.60 -47.82
CA ILE A 586 -37.14 -21.18 -49.14
C ILE A 586 -37.05 -20.09 -50.22
N VAL A 587 -37.65 -18.92 -49.98
CA VAL A 587 -37.60 -17.78 -50.91
C VAL A 587 -36.16 -17.26 -51.07
N VAL A 588 -35.43 -17.08 -49.98
CA VAL A 588 -34.04 -16.61 -50.02
C VAL A 588 -33.13 -17.65 -50.68
N SER A 589 -33.29 -18.94 -50.37
CA SER A 589 -32.49 -20.00 -51.02
C SER A 589 -32.79 -20.11 -52.52
N ALA A 590 -34.05 -19.87 -52.91
CA ALA A 590 -34.47 -19.79 -54.30
C ALA A 590 -33.82 -18.63 -55.05
N ILE A 591 -33.71 -17.47 -54.41
CA ILE A 591 -33.14 -16.24 -54.98
C ILE A 591 -31.60 -16.29 -55.01
N VAL A 592 -30.97 -16.81 -53.94
CA VAL A 592 -29.51 -16.77 -53.76
C VAL A 592 -28.79 -17.90 -54.50
N PHE A 593 -29.41 -19.08 -54.65
CA PHE A 593 -28.80 -20.22 -55.35
C PHE A 593 -29.38 -20.44 -56.76
N GLY A 594 -30.25 -19.55 -57.23
CA GLY A 594 -30.71 -19.49 -58.62
C GLY A 594 -29.69 -18.77 -59.49
N GLU A 595 -28.61 -19.45 -59.86
CA GLU A 595 -27.77 -18.99 -60.98
C GLU A 595 -28.59 -19.02 -62.29
N PHE A 596 -28.57 -17.89 -62.99
CA PHE A 596 -28.66 -17.82 -64.44
C PHE A 596 -27.30 -18.14 -65.05
#